data_AF-A0A4Q3GYT8-F1
#
_entry.id   AF-A0A4Q3GYT8-F1
#
_cell.length_a   1.000
_cell.length_b   1.000
_cell.length_c   1.000
_cell.angle_alpha   90.00
_cell.angle_beta   90.00
_cell.angle_gamma   90.00
#
_symmetry.space_group_name_H-M   'P 1'
#
loop_
_entity.id
_entity.type
_entity.pdbx_description
1 polymer ?
#
loop_
_entity_poly.entity_id
_entity_poly.type
_entity_poly.pdbx_seq_one_letter_code
_entity_poly.pdbx_strand_id
1 'polypeptide(L)'
;TLLRDLHDPELWIERYHVATWLDYVRHQQRRTHADAENIAALQALQKDGEPLRVHRMLERQTGSLPMARRNEPDAIIDPMSDTGSSA
;
A
#
# COMPACT_ATOMS: atom_id res chain seq x y z
N THR A 1 14.43 3.08 -2.20
CA THR A 1 15.34 3.25 -3.36
C THR A 1 15.03 4.55 -4.04
N LEU A 2 16.06 5.35 -4.35
CA LEU A 2 15.92 6.60 -5.10
C LEU A 2 16.14 6.35 -6.60
N LEU A 3 15.23 6.84 -7.42
CA LEU A 3 15.22 6.68 -8.88
C LEU A 3 15.11 8.05 -9.55
N ARG A 4 15.74 8.20 -10.71
CA ARG A 4 15.56 9.35 -11.61
C ARG A 4 14.88 8.86 -12.88
N ASP A 5 13.88 9.59 -13.35
CA ASP A 5 13.24 9.26 -14.62
C ASP A 5 14.21 9.53 -15.79
N LEU A 6 14.20 8.64 -16.79
CA LEU A 6 15.10 8.74 -17.95
C LEU A 6 14.59 9.70 -19.02
N HIS A 7 13.27 9.87 -19.11
CA HIS A 7 12.63 10.77 -20.07
C HIS A 7 12.49 12.18 -19.51
N ASP A 8 12.17 12.31 -18.22
CA ASP A 8 12.14 13.57 -17.47
C ASP A 8 13.26 13.61 -16.42
N PRO A 9 14.42 14.24 -16.73
CA PRO A 9 15.55 14.27 -15.82
C PRO A 9 15.31 15.09 -14.54
N GLU A 10 14.21 15.85 -14.42
CA GLU A 10 13.86 16.61 -13.23
C GLU A 10 12.94 15.83 -12.29
N LEU A 11 12.40 14.68 -12.74
CA LEU A 11 11.56 13.81 -11.94
C LEU A 11 12.39 12.79 -11.15
N TRP A 12 12.30 12.88 -9.83
CA TRP A 12 12.87 11.91 -8.90
C TRP A 12 11.77 11.17 -8.16
N ILE A 13 11.94 9.85 -8.02
CA ILE A 13 10.98 8.96 -7.37
C ILE A 13 11.70 8.22 -6.26
N GLU A 14 11.22 8.39 -5.04
CA GLU A 14 11.60 7.52 -3.93
C GLU A 14 10.60 6.37 -3.79
N ARG A 15 11.08 5.14 -3.95
CA ARG A 15 10.27 3.92 -3.88
C ARG A 15 10.53 3.15 -2.60
N TYR A 16 9.43 2.77 -1.94
CA TYR A 16 9.39 1.86 -0.80
C TYR A 16 8.66 0.58 -1.19
N HIS A 17 9.17 -0.59 -0.80
CA HIS A 17 8.51 -1.88 -1.00
C HIS A 17 8.30 -2.52 0.37
N VAL A 18 7.09 -3.04 0.59
CA VAL A 18 6.69 -3.70 1.83
C VAL A 18 5.87 -4.93 1.48
N ALA A 19 5.98 -5.97 2.31
CA ALA A 19 5.40 -7.28 2.02
C ALA A 19 3.86 -7.26 2.02
N THR A 20 3.25 -6.45 2.89
CA THR A 20 1.80 -6.39 3.03
C THR A 20 1.28 -4.95 3.10
N TRP A 21 -0.02 -4.79 2.82
CA TRP A 21 -0.72 -3.53 3.05
C TRP A 21 -0.69 -3.09 4.51
N LEU A 22 -0.77 -4.05 5.45
CA LEU A 22 -0.72 -3.74 6.87
C LEU A 22 0.64 -3.15 7.28
N ASP A 23 1.73 -3.65 6.69
CA ASP A 23 3.07 -3.10 6.91
C ASP A 23 3.18 -1.67 6.36
N TYR A 24 2.57 -1.40 5.21
CA TYR A 24 2.46 -0.03 4.68
C TYR A 24 1.73 0.90 5.66
N VAL A 25 0.54 0.51 6.12
CA VAL A 25 -0.26 1.34 7.04
C VAL A 25 0.48 1.59 8.35
N ARG A 26 1.09 0.56 8.93
CA ARG A 26 1.92 0.70 10.15
C ARG A 26 3.11 1.62 9.93
N HIS A 27 3.77 1.51 8.78
CA HIS A 27 4.88 2.39 8.44
C HIS A 27 4.44 3.86 8.35
N GLN A 28 3.28 4.13 7.75
CA GLN A 28 2.71 5.50 7.67
C GLN A 28 2.21 6.03 9.02
N GLN A 29 1.72 5.17 9.91
CA GLN A 29 1.20 5.58 11.22
C GLN A 29 2.31 5.86 12.24
N ARG A 30 3.51 5.28 12.07
CA ARG A 30 4.67 5.51 12.93
C ARG A 30 5.43 6.81 12.62
N ARG A 31 4.87 7.68 11.78
CA ARG A 31 5.51 8.94 11.43
C ARG A 31 5.77 9.80 12.67
N THR A 32 7.02 10.17 12.85
CA THR A 32 7.55 10.98 13.94
C THR A 32 7.60 12.45 13.55
N HIS A 33 7.96 13.34 14.49
CA HIS A 33 8.16 14.77 14.20
C HIS A 33 9.23 15.00 13.13
N ALA A 34 10.30 14.19 13.12
CA ALA A 34 11.33 14.24 12.09
C ALA A 34 10.78 13.94 10.68
N ASP A 35 9.72 13.12 10.57
CA ASP A 35 9.08 12.85 9.28
C ASP A 35 8.27 14.04 8.76
N ALA A 36 7.88 14.98 9.62
CA ALA A 36 7.21 16.22 9.19
C ALA A 36 8.22 17.20 8.59
N GLU A 37 9.38 17.36 9.23
CA GLU A 37 10.50 18.17 8.70
C GLU A 37 10.98 17.63 7.34
N ASN A 38 11.07 16.31 7.20
CA ASN A 38 11.41 15.66 5.93
C ASN A 38 10.36 15.96 4.83
N ILE A 39 9.05 15.95 5.13
CA ILE A 39 8.05 16.37 4.14
C ILE A 39 8.26 17.83 3.73
N ALA A 40 8.47 18.72 4.70
CA ALA A 40 8.64 20.14 4.42
C ALA A 40 9.86 20.38 3.52
N ALA A 41 10.97 19.67 3.77
CA ALA A 41 12.15 19.72 2.91
C ALA A 41 11.85 19.17 1.50
N LEU A 42 11.13 18.06 1.38
CA LEU A 42 10.72 17.51 0.08
C LEU A 42 9.79 18.46 -0.69
N GLN A 43 8.87 19.13 0.01
CA GLN A 43 7.99 20.14 -0.59
C GLN A 43 8.78 21.33 -1.11
N ALA A 44 9.86 21.75 -0.43
CA ALA A 44 10.72 22.84 -0.89
C ALA A 44 11.57 22.48 -2.13
N LEU A 45 11.78 21.18 -2.39
CA LEU A 45 12.47 20.71 -3.61
C LEU A 45 11.53 20.58 -4.81
N GLN A 46 10.22 20.67 -4.58
CA GLN A 46 9.23 20.59 -5.64
C GLN A 46 9.23 21.87 -6.47
N LYS A 47 9.00 21.74 -7.79
CA LYS A 47 8.84 22.91 -8.66
C LYS A 47 7.62 23.73 -8.23
N ASP A 48 7.74 25.04 -8.30
CA ASP A 48 6.66 25.97 -7.96
C ASP A 48 5.38 25.64 -8.76
N GLY A 49 4.26 25.53 -8.04
CA GLY A 49 2.96 25.24 -8.62
C GLY A 49 2.65 23.75 -8.88
N GLU A 50 3.62 22.84 -8.70
CA GLU A 50 3.38 21.41 -8.84
C GLU A 50 3.17 20.74 -7.48
N PRO A 51 2.10 19.94 -7.28
CA PRO A 51 1.90 19.21 -6.03
C PRO A 51 2.83 17.99 -5.94
N LEU A 52 3.28 17.66 -4.72
CA LEU A 52 3.96 16.39 -4.46
C LEU A 52 3.00 15.22 -4.71
N ARG A 53 3.36 14.32 -5.63
CA ARG A 53 2.51 13.17 -6.02
C ARG A 53 2.97 11.90 -5.31
N VAL A 54 2.04 11.21 -4.66
CA VAL A 54 2.29 9.93 -3.98
C VAL A 54 1.49 8.82 -4.65
N HIS A 55 2.19 7.85 -5.22
CA HIS A 55 1.59 6.67 -5.83
C HIS A 55 1.61 5.48 -4.85
N ARG A 56 0.46 4.81 -4.71
CA ARG A 56 0.30 3.58 -3.92
C ARG A 56 -0.11 2.48 -4.86
N MET A 57 0.76 1.48 -5.04
CA MET A 57 0.58 0.40 -6.00
C MET A 57 0.60 -0.94 -5.26
N LEU A 58 -0.20 -1.90 -5.75
CA LEU A 58 -0.15 -3.29 -5.31
C LEU A 58 0.50 -4.13 -6.41
N GLU A 59 1.58 -4.82 -6.07
CA GLU A 59 2.21 -5.75 -6.99
C GLU A 59 1.29 -6.97 -7.22
N ARG A 60 1.09 -7.34 -8.48
CA ARG A 60 0.34 -8.52 -8.89
C ARG A 60 1.28 -9.41 -9.72
N GLN A 61 1.46 -10.65 -9.28
CA GLN A 61 2.24 -11.63 -10.03
C GLN A 61 1.49 -11.99 -11.32
N THR A 62 2.11 -11.72 -12.48
CA THR A 62 1.50 -11.96 -13.79
C THR A 62 1.35 -13.45 -14.11
N GLY A 63 2.19 -14.31 -13.52
CA GLY A 63 2.25 -15.75 -13.79
C GLY A 63 1.21 -16.62 -13.08
N SER A 64 0.40 -16.05 -12.18
CA SER A 64 -0.63 -16.79 -11.44
C SER A 64 -1.92 -15.97 -11.39
N LEU A 65 -2.51 -15.70 -12.55
CA LEU A 65 -3.95 -15.48 -12.60
C LEU A 65 -4.61 -16.80 -12.17
N PRO A 66 -5.34 -16.86 -11.05
CA PRO A 66 -6.07 -18.07 -10.72
C PRO A 66 -7.10 -18.28 -11.84
N MET A 67 -7.01 -19.39 -12.57
CA MET A 67 -8.11 -19.86 -13.42
C MET A 67 -9.37 -20.20 -12.60
N ALA A 68 -9.31 -20.12 -11.27
CA ALA A 68 -10.38 -20.41 -10.32
C ALA A 68 -10.84 -19.14 -9.57
N ARG A 69 -11.60 -18.29 -10.26
CA ARG A 69 -12.81 -17.68 -9.68
C ARG A 69 -13.92 -17.77 -10.72
N ARG A 70 -14.19 -19.00 -11.17
CA ARG A 70 -15.43 -19.33 -11.86
C ARG A 70 -16.27 -20.11 -10.85
N ASN A 71 -17.27 -19.41 -10.31
CA ASN A 71 -18.43 -19.93 -9.57
C ASN A 71 -18.18 -20.52 -8.18
N GLU A 72 -18.52 -19.75 -7.13
CA GLU A 72 -19.41 -20.20 -6.05
C GLU A 72 -19.87 -18.94 -5.27
N PRO A 73 -21.17 -18.73 -5.03
CA PRO A 73 -21.64 -17.67 -4.14
C PRO A 73 -21.24 -18.03 -2.70
N ASP A 74 -20.54 -17.11 -2.04
CA ASP A 74 -20.17 -17.19 -0.63
C ASP A 74 -21.41 -17.53 0.21
N ALA A 75 -21.52 -18.78 0.65
CA ALA A 75 -22.46 -19.19 1.68
C ALA A 75 -21.98 -18.64 3.03
N ILE A 76 -22.08 -17.33 3.21
CA ILE A 76 -21.96 -16.69 4.52
C ILE A 76 -23.33 -16.83 5.17
N ILE A 77 -23.44 -17.79 6.09
CA ILE A 77 -24.07 -17.77 7.42
C ILE A 77 -24.31 -19.25 7.76
N ASP A 78 -23.34 -19.89 8.43
CA ASP A 78 -23.63 -21.10 9.19
C ASP A 78 -24.20 -20.64 10.55
N PRO A 79 -25.47 -20.94 10.90
CA PRO A 79 -26.01 -20.53 12.18
C PRO A 79 -25.24 -21.23 13.30
N MET A 80 -24.73 -20.41 14.23
CA MET A 80 -24.12 -20.81 15.50
C MET A 80 -24.74 -22.10 16.06
N SER A 81 -24.05 -23.22 15.88
CA SER A 81 -24.33 -24.46 16.60
C SER A 81 -23.70 -24.31 17.99
N ASP A 82 -24.52 -23.87 18.93
CA ASP A 82 -24.20 -23.87 20.36
C ASP A 82 -23.96 -25.33 20.79
N THR A 83 -22.69 -25.69 20.95
CA THR A 83 -22.28 -26.98 21.48
C THR A 83 -21.78 -26.79 22.90
N GLY A 84 -22.60 -27.23 23.87
CA GLY A 84 -22.11 -27.65 25.18
C GLY A 84 -23.00 -27.26 26.36
N SER A 85 -23.77 -28.20 26.90
CA SER A 85 -23.30 -29.00 28.04
C SER A 85 -24.39 -29.97 28.54
N SER A 86 -23.94 -31.17 28.91
CA SER A 86 -24.67 -32.25 29.58
C SER A 86 -25.33 -31.85 30.90
N ALA A 87 -26.49 -32.43 31.21
CA ALA A 87 -26.76 -33.35 32.33
C ALA A 87 -28.21 -33.85 32.27
#